data_AF-A0A9X6ADD3-F1
#
_entry.id   AF-A0A9X6ADD3-F1
#
_cell.length_a   1.000
_cell.length_b   1.000
_cell.length_c   1.000
_cell.angle_alpha   90.00
_cell.angle_beta   90.00
_cell.angle_gamma   90.00
#
_symmetry.space_group_name_H-M   'P 1'
#
loop_
_entity.id
_entity.type
_entity.pdbx_description
1 polymer ?
#
loop_
_entity_poly.entity_id
_entity_poly.type
_entity_poly.pdbx_seq_one_letter_code
_entity_poly.pdbx_strand_id
1 'polypeptide(L)'
;KYLDGMDSLLSIVQMPAGVPVATVSVGGARNAGLLAARMLAAHDEELLTRMREFQQELNDQATEKGKRLRAKVEGAGGGFGFGSGK
;
A
#
# COMPACT_ATOMS: atom_id res chain seq x y z
N LYS A 1 16.72 20.88 11.22
CA LYS A 1 15.40 20.27 11.48
C LYS A 1 15.16 19.31 10.32
N TYR A 2 15.22 18.00 10.54
CA TYR A 2 14.91 17.01 9.49
C TYR A 2 13.40 17.06 9.25
N LEU A 3 12.95 17.25 8.01
CA LEU A 3 11.53 17.40 7.68
C LEU A 3 10.88 16.04 7.34
N ASP A 4 11.32 14.95 7.98
CA ASP A 4 10.84 13.57 7.74
C ASP A 4 10.71 13.20 6.25
N GLY A 5 11.65 13.69 5.43
CA GLY A 5 11.71 13.43 3.99
C GLY A 5 10.77 14.28 3.13
N MET A 6 10.08 15.28 3.70
CA MET A 6 9.29 16.27 2.94
C MET A 6 10.16 17.13 2.01
N ASP A 7 11.37 17.47 2.45
CA ASP A 7 12.39 18.15 1.64
C ASP A 7 12.82 17.30 0.44
N SER A 8 13.03 16.01 0.67
CA SER A 8 13.32 15.03 -0.38
C SER A 8 12.14 14.88 -1.33
N LEU A 9 10.91 14.79 -0.82
CA LEU A 9 9.72 14.67 -1.64
C LEU A 9 9.52 15.91 -2.53
N LEU A 10 9.58 17.10 -1.95
CA LEU A 10 9.37 18.35 -2.69
C LEU A 10 10.47 18.64 -3.70
N SER A 11 11.72 18.25 -3.42
CA SER A 11 12.81 18.40 -4.40
C SER A 11 12.71 17.44 -5.59
N ILE A 12 11.97 16.33 -5.46
CA ILE A 12 11.78 15.33 -6.53
C ILE A 12 10.47 15.54 -7.29
N VAL A 13 9.36 15.78 -6.60
CA VAL A 13 8.02 15.79 -7.23
C VAL A 13 7.72 17.09 -8.00
N GLN A 14 8.39 18.19 -7.64
CA GLN A 14 8.13 19.53 -8.19
C GLN A 14 8.83 19.75 -9.53
N MET A 15 8.60 18.86 -10.49
CA MET A 15 9.22 18.94 -11.81
C MET A 15 8.55 20.00 -12.70
N PRO A 16 9.31 20.74 -13.52
CA PRO A 16 8.75 21.67 -14.49
C PRO A 16 7.99 20.93 -15.60
N ALA A 17 7.12 21.67 -16.31
CA ALA A 17 6.40 21.13 -17.45
C ALA A 17 7.37 20.60 -18.52
N GLY A 18 7.08 19.40 -19.04
CA GLY A 18 7.87 18.74 -20.10
C GLY A 18 8.88 17.70 -19.60
N VAL A 19 9.18 17.63 -18.30
CA VAL A 19 10.10 16.63 -17.73
C VAL A 19 9.42 15.89 -16.56
N PRO A 20 8.59 14.87 -16.83
CA PRO A 20 7.85 14.18 -15.78
C PRO A 20 8.74 13.26 -14.95
N VAL A 21 8.42 13.14 -13.66
CA VAL A 21 9.03 12.16 -12.74
C VAL A 21 7.93 11.39 -12.02
N ALA A 22 7.99 10.06 -12.07
CA ALA A 22 7.07 9.20 -11.33
C ALA A 22 7.53 9.05 -9.88
N THR A 23 7.07 9.95 -9.01
CA THR A 23 7.43 9.98 -7.59
C THR A 23 6.58 8.98 -6.78
N VAL A 24 7.21 8.25 -5.85
CA VAL A 24 6.52 7.34 -4.91
C VAL A 24 6.64 7.85 -3.46
N SER A 25 6.08 7.13 -2.49
CA SER A 25 6.15 7.48 -1.07
C SER A 25 7.59 7.67 -0.58
N VAL A 26 7.81 8.56 0.40
CA VAL A 26 9.10 8.71 1.10
C VAL A 26 9.53 7.35 1.69
N GLY A 27 10.79 6.96 1.47
CA GLY A 27 11.30 5.63 1.85
C GLY A 27 10.66 4.46 1.08
N GLY A 28 9.87 4.73 0.04
CA GLY A 28 9.05 3.76 -0.69
C GLY A 28 9.79 2.95 -1.75
N ALA A 29 11.03 2.49 -1.49
CA ALA A 29 11.84 1.77 -2.47
C ALA A 29 11.13 0.53 -3.06
N ARG A 30 10.38 -0.21 -2.23
CA ARG A 30 9.55 -1.33 -2.70
C ARG A 30 8.50 -0.90 -3.72
N ASN A 31 7.85 0.24 -3.50
CA ASN A 31 6.85 0.76 -4.43
C ASN A 31 7.49 1.26 -5.73
N ALA A 32 8.70 1.84 -5.66
CA ALA A 32 9.47 2.19 -6.85
C ALA A 32 9.80 0.95 -7.70
N GLY A 33 10.27 -0.13 -7.06
CA GLY A 33 10.53 -1.41 -7.76
C GLY A 33 9.26 -2.01 -8.39
N LEU A 34 8.14 -1.98 -7.68
CA LEU A 34 6.84 -2.44 -8.22
C LEU A 34 6.36 -1.56 -9.38
N LEU A 35 6.57 -0.25 -9.33
CA LEU A 35 6.25 0.66 -10.41
C LEU A 35 7.10 0.36 -11.65
N ALA A 36 8.40 0.15 -11.48
CA ALA A 36 9.30 -0.25 -12.56
C ALA A 36 8.88 -1.60 -13.17
N ALA A 37 8.57 -2.61 -12.34
CA ALA A 37 8.06 -3.89 -12.82
C ALA A 37 6.75 -3.75 -13.61
N ARG A 38 5.83 -2.87 -13.18
CA ARG A 38 4.59 -2.57 -13.93
C ARG A 38 4.86 -1.90 -15.28
N MET A 39 5.84 -1.00 -15.35
CA MET A 39 6.25 -0.38 -16.61
C MET A 39 6.82 -1.43 -17.58
N LEU A 40 7.67 -2.34 -17.10
CA LEU A 40 8.23 -3.43 -17.91
C LEU A 40 7.15 -4.43 -18.36
N ALA A 41 6.25 -4.80 -17.44
CA ALA A 41 5.14 -5.72 -17.70
C ALA A 41 4.16 -5.22 -18.78
N ALA A 42 4.16 -3.92 -19.10
CA ALA A 42 3.37 -3.39 -20.22
C ALA A 42 3.78 -4.00 -21.58
N HIS A 43 4.99 -4.57 -21.66
CA HIS A 43 5.55 -5.17 -22.87
C HIS A 43 6.07 -6.60 -22.65
N ASP A 44 5.80 -7.20 -21.49
CA ASP A 44 6.26 -8.54 -21.11
C ASP A 44 5.09 -9.31 -20.47
N GLU A 45 4.53 -10.26 -21.23
CA GLU A 45 3.35 -11.04 -20.82
C GLU A 45 3.62 -11.99 -19.65
N GLU A 46 4.84 -12.54 -19.56
CA GLU A 46 5.23 -13.42 -18.45
C GLU A 46 5.32 -12.60 -17.16
N LEU A 47 5.98 -11.44 -17.23
CA LEU A 47 6.08 -10.54 -16.09
C LEU A 47 4.72 -9.98 -15.68
N LEU A 48 3.84 -9.67 -16.64
CA LEU A 48 2.47 -9.25 -16.36
C LEU A 48 1.69 -10.33 -15.60
N THR A 49 1.85 -11.59 -15.98
CA THR A 49 1.20 -12.72 -15.30
C THR A 49 1.68 -12.83 -13.86
N ARG A 50 3.00 -12.80 -13.64
CA ARG A 50 3.59 -12.79 -12.29
C ARG A 50 3.13 -11.61 -11.44
N MET A 51 2.97 -10.42 -12.04
CA MET A 51 2.46 -9.23 -11.36
C MET A 51 0.98 -9.38 -10.94
N ARG A 52 0.16 -10.06 -11.74
CA ARG A 52 -1.24 -10.35 -11.40
C ARG A 52 -1.34 -11.35 -10.25
N GLU A 53 -0.56 -12.41 -10.28
CA GLU A 53 -0.48 -13.40 -9.19
C GLU A 53 -0.07 -12.74 -7.88
N PHE A 54 0.99 -11.92 -7.91
CA PHE A 54 1.42 -11.16 -6.74
C PHE A 54 0.31 -10.23 -6.20
N GLN A 55 -0.47 -9.59 -7.08
CA GLN A 55 -1.57 -8.72 -6.66
C GLN A 55 -2.73 -9.51 -6.03
N GLN A 56 -2.99 -10.74 -6.52
CA GLN A 56 -3.96 -11.66 -5.95
C GLN A 56 -3.54 -12.12 -4.55
N GLU A 57 -2.29 -12.54 -4.40
CA GLU A 57 -1.75 -12.96 -3.09
C GLU A 57 -1.85 -11.85 -2.04
N LEU A 58 -1.59 -10.59 -2.41
CA LEU A 58 -1.76 -9.45 -1.50
C LEU A 58 -3.22 -9.27 -1.05
N ASN A 59 -4.18 -9.46 -1.97
CA ASN A 59 -5.60 -9.39 -1.65
C ASN A 59 -6.01 -10.51 -0.70
N ASP A 60 -5.58 -11.74 -0.98
CA ASP A 60 -5.87 -12.91 -0.15
C ASP A 60 -5.31 -12.71 1.27
N GLN A 61 -4.08 -12.23 1.39
CA GLN A 61 -3.48 -11.92 2.70
C GLN A 61 -4.26 -10.84 3.46
N ALA A 62 -4.72 -9.78 2.79
CA ALA A 62 -5.51 -8.72 3.42
C ALA A 62 -6.88 -9.24 3.87
N THR A 63 -7.54 -10.03 3.03
CA THR A 63 -8.83 -10.66 3.31
C THR A 63 -8.74 -11.60 4.50
N GLU A 64 -7.71 -12.46 4.57
CA GLU A 64 -7.50 -13.38 5.68
C GLU A 64 -7.17 -12.65 6.99
N LYS A 65 -6.33 -11.61 6.95
CA LYS A 65 -6.09 -10.76 8.12
C LYS A 65 -7.38 -10.10 8.61
N GLY A 66 -8.23 -9.63 7.69
CA GLY A 66 -9.53 -9.04 8.00
C GLY A 66 -10.49 -10.03 8.65
N LYS A 67 -10.58 -11.27 8.12
CA LYS A 67 -11.40 -12.35 8.72
C LYS A 67 -10.94 -12.66 10.15
N ARG A 68 -9.63 -12.82 10.37
CA ARG A 68 -9.06 -13.07 11.71
C ARG A 68 -9.35 -11.94 12.69
N LEU A 69 -9.28 -10.68 12.24
CA LEU A 69 -9.58 -9.53 13.10
C LEU A 69 -11.05 -9.51 13.50
N ARG A 70 -11.98 -9.73 12.56
CA ARG A 70 -13.43 -9.79 12.85
C ARG A 70 -13.76 -10.90 13.83
N ALA A 71 -13.24 -12.12 13.62
CA ALA A 71 -13.45 -13.23 14.55
C ALA A 71 -12.94 -12.92 15.97
N LYS A 72 -11.81 -12.22 16.10
CA LYS A 72 -11.30 -11.77 17.41
C LYS A 72 -12.21 -10.74 18.07
N VAL A 73 -12.75 -9.78 17.30
CA VAL A 73 -13.65 -8.74 17.82
C VAL A 73 -15.00 -9.34 18.23
N GLU A 74 -15.56 -10.24 17.43
CA GLU A 74 -16.80 -10.96 17.76
C GLU A 74 -16.63 -11.87 19.00
N GLY A 75 -15.49 -12.56 19.11
CA GLY A 75 -15.14 -13.33 20.30
C GLY A 75 -14.88 -12.49 21.56
N ALA A 76 -14.47 -11.22 21.39
CA ALA A 76 -14.30 -10.26 22.48
C ALA A 76 -15.59 -9.47 22.80
N GLY A 77 -16.63 -9.57 21.95
CA GLY A 77 -17.87 -8.79 22.00
C GLY A 77 -18.86 -9.18 23.11
N GLY A 78 -18.52 -10.15 23.97
CA GLY A 78 -19.35 -10.52 25.12
C GLY A 78 -19.24 -9.60 26.35
N GLY A 79 -18.43 -8.53 26.32
CA GLY A 79 -18.05 -7.81 27.55
C GLY A 79 -17.89 -6.29 27.48
N PHE A 80 -18.43 -5.59 26.48
CA PHE A 80 -18.44 -4.11 26.48
C PHE A 80 -19.87 -3.59 26.67
N GLY A 81 -20.39 -3.75 27.89
CA GLY A 81 -21.65 -3.16 28.33
C GLY A 81 -21.51 -1.64 28.44
N PHE A 82 -22.10 -0.91 27.50
CA PHE A 82 -22.44 0.49 27.71
C PHE A 82 -23.57 0.51 28.74
N GLY A 83 -23.23 0.78 30.00
CA GLY A 83 -24.21 0.97 31.06
C GLY A 83 -25.15 2.11 30.68
N SER A 84 -26.40 1.77 30.37
CA SER A 84 -27.50 2.73 30.37
C SER A 84 -27.58 3.33 31.77
N GLY A 85 -27.12 4.57 31.91
CA GLY A 85 -27.43 5.41 33.05
C GLY A 85 -28.94 5.64 33.11
N LYS A 86 -29.58 5.06 34.13
CA LYS A 86 -30.71 5.66 34.82
C LYS A 86 -30.22 6.06 36.20
#